data_AF-A0A953M415-F1
#
_entry.id   AF-A0A953M415-F1
#
_cell.length_a   1.000
_cell.length_b   1.000
_cell.length_c   1.000
_cell.angle_alpha   90.00
_cell.angle_beta   90.00
_cell.angle_gamma   90.00
#
_symmetry.space_group_name_H-M   'P 1'
#
loop_
_entity.id
_entity.type
_entity.pdbx_description
1 polymer ?
#
loop_
_entity_poly.entity_id
_entity_poly.type
_entity_poly.pdbx_seq_one_letter_code
_entity_poly.pdbx_strand_id
1 'polypeptide(L)'
;DPDRHPNIPNVSHAGYGGGGVALPDGSGTLLLAVTSYGAVGDGVADDTAAVRAALADAATMNGQQPNGVTVLFPPGTYRLSGPLLIHGDKIQLRGLDRETTRLVFTGSLTDTYAVYPGGDPGDSNWSFNGGLVWFCHESRNPYYAGVPTITTTDNGFRFADSRDITQPASLGDRVVTVGDASQYSAGETIVIEINNAADLSTLRHLLGDGEWAQNYMFTAARDGNILPANRSSFRVYHTIESINGNDITLREPARFDLRPEWDPEIKTLERTRHDVGIAELTIELERDYEWTRADWHNQEPGFNGIAFTDTINGFVDGVTIIDPGGIAVFMNYCKNITVNDVLVDSSGPDRERHHHAFGFANTADSVY
;
A
#
# COMPACT_ATOMS: atom_id res chain seq x y z
N ASP A 1 11.63 -24.88 -13.81
CA ASP A 1 10.30 -24.63 -13.25
C ASP A 1 10.37 -23.27 -12.55
N PRO A 2 9.72 -22.22 -13.07
CA PRO A 2 9.75 -20.88 -12.47
C PRO A 2 9.15 -20.84 -11.06
N ASP A 3 8.24 -21.76 -10.73
CA ASP A 3 7.61 -21.82 -9.40
C ASP A 3 8.57 -22.36 -8.34
N ARG A 4 9.58 -23.13 -8.76
CA ARG A 4 10.51 -23.83 -7.87
C ARG A 4 11.93 -23.28 -7.85
N HIS A 5 12.13 -22.06 -8.36
CA HIS A 5 13.47 -21.49 -8.39
C HIS A 5 13.91 -21.06 -6.97
N PRO A 6 15.07 -21.52 -6.47
CA PRO A 6 15.44 -21.36 -5.06
C PRO A 6 15.73 -19.91 -4.63
N ASN A 7 16.00 -19.02 -5.59
CA ASN A 7 16.43 -17.63 -5.31
C ASN A 7 15.62 -16.55 -6.03
N ILE A 8 14.76 -16.92 -6.99
CA ILE A 8 14.07 -15.95 -7.87
C ILE A 8 12.60 -16.34 -7.81
N PRO A 9 11.75 -15.57 -7.13
CA PRO A 9 10.34 -15.91 -7.03
C PRO A 9 9.67 -15.82 -8.41
N ASN A 10 8.64 -16.63 -8.64
CA ASN A 10 7.79 -16.47 -9.81
C ASN A 10 7.00 -15.14 -9.72
N VAL A 11 7.35 -14.16 -10.55
CA VAL A 11 6.68 -12.84 -10.58
C VAL A 11 5.60 -12.74 -11.66
N SER A 12 5.18 -13.85 -12.29
CA SER A 12 4.15 -13.83 -13.35
C SER A 12 2.77 -13.34 -12.88
N HIS A 13 2.58 -13.26 -11.56
CA HIS A 13 1.34 -12.81 -10.94
C HIS A 13 1.40 -11.37 -10.41
N ALA A 14 2.46 -10.62 -10.75
CA ALA A 14 2.66 -9.27 -10.26
C ALA A 14 1.88 -8.22 -11.07
N GLY A 15 1.41 -7.19 -10.38
CA GLY A 15 0.66 -6.07 -10.92
C GLY A 15 -0.85 -6.20 -10.70
N TYR A 16 -1.57 -5.14 -11.04
CA TYR A 16 -3.01 -5.00 -10.93
C TYR A 16 -3.75 -6.27 -11.41
N GLY A 17 -4.70 -6.76 -10.60
CA GLY A 17 -5.48 -7.96 -10.90
C GLY A 17 -4.71 -9.28 -10.86
N GLY A 18 -3.44 -9.28 -10.44
CA GLY A 18 -2.56 -10.45 -10.47
C GLY A 18 -1.77 -10.59 -11.77
N GLY A 19 -1.52 -9.47 -12.47
CA GLY A 19 -0.75 -9.42 -13.70
C GLY A 19 -1.55 -9.77 -14.97
N GLY A 20 -1.18 -9.14 -16.09
CA GLY A 20 -1.81 -9.39 -17.40
C GLY A 20 -3.23 -8.82 -17.57
N VAL A 21 -3.69 -7.99 -16.63
CA VAL A 21 -4.97 -7.28 -16.68
C VAL A 21 -4.71 -5.81 -16.99
N ALA A 22 -5.52 -5.21 -17.87
CA ALA A 22 -5.44 -3.78 -18.16
C ALA A 22 -5.83 -2.95 -16.93
N LEU A 23 -5.20 -1.78 -16.76
CA LEU A 23 -5.58 -0.86 -15.70
C LEU A 23 -6.97 -0.28 -15.97
N PRO A 24 -7.75 0.01 -14.91
CA PRO A 24 -9.04 0.68 -15.06
C PRO A 24 -8.89 2.07 -15.72
N ASP A 25 -9.60 2.29 -16.82
CA ASP A 25 -9.63 3.57 -17.55
C ASP A 25 -10.82 4.46 -17.11
N GLY A 26 -11.64 3.98 -16.17
CA GLY A 26 -12.86 4.64 -15.72
C GLY A 26 -14.08 4.44 -16.60
N SER A 27 -13.97 3.71 -17.71
CA SER A 27 -15.11 3.42 -18.58
C SER A 27 -16.19 2.63 -17.81
N GLY A 28 -17.45 3.04 -18.00
CA GLY A 28 -18.59 2.39 -17.36
C GLY A 28 -18.74 2.61 -15.86
N THR A 29 -17.88 3.44 -15.23
CA THR A 29 -18.03 3.86 -13.82
C THR A 29 -19.13 4.92 -13.67
N LEU A 30 -19.67 5.06 -12.46
CA LEU A 30 -20.43 6.25 -12.09
C LEU A 30 -19.47 7.45 -11.98
N LEU A 31 -19.77 8.55 -12.66
CA LEU A 31 -18.94 9.76 -12.63
C LEU A 31 -19.44 10.76 -11.59
N LEU A 32 -18.58 11.10 -10.64
CA LEU A 32 -18.78 12.16 -9.66
C LEU A 32 -17.77 13.28 -9.92
N ALA A 33 -18.14 14.26 -10.74
CA ALA A 33 -17.29 15.42 -10.98
C ALA A 33 -17.21 16.31 -9.73
N VAL A 34 -16.01 16.67 -9.29
CA VAL A 34 -15.81 17.50 -8.08
C VAL A 34 -16.45 18.89 -8.21
N THR A 35 -16.64 19.39 -9.42
CA THR A 35 -17.35 20.66 -9.71
C THR A 35 -18.84 20.59 -9.40
N SER A 36 -19.47 19.40 -9.49
CA SER A 36 -20.85 19.17 -9.04
C SER A 36 -20.99 19.30 -7.52
N TYR A 37 -19.88 19.22 -6.78
CA TYR A 37 -19.78 19.41 -5.34
C TYR A 37 -19.28 20.81 -4.95
N GLY A 38 -19.09 21.70 -5.92
CA GLY A 38 -18.71 23.09 -5.70
C GLY A 38 -17.22 23.38 -5.80
N ALA A 39 -16.39 22.43 -6.24
CA ALA A 39 -14.99 22.72 -6.54
C ALA A 39 -14.88 23.70 -7.71
N VAL A 40 -14.03 24.71 -7.58
CA VAL A 40 -13.84 25.79 -8.56
C VAL A 40 -12.71 25.46 -9.53
N GLY A 41 -11.59 24.92 -9.04
CA GLY A 41 -10.44 24.57 -9.88
C GLY A 41 -9.72 25.77 -10.49
N ASP A 42 -9.80 26.95 -9.88
CA ASP A 42 -9.21 28.21 -10.37
C ASP A 42 -7.79 28.49 -9.87
N GLY A 43 -7.24 27.59 -9.04
CA GLY A 43 -5.94 27.76 -8.41
C GLY A 43 -5.92 28.80 -7.29
N VAL A 44 -7.08 29.23 -6.78
CA VAL A 44 -7.21 30.23 -5.69
C VAL A 44 -8.15 29.72 -4.61
N ALA A 45 -9.35 29.26 -4.97
CA ALA A 45 -10.31 28.71 -4.03
C ALA A 45 -9.78 27.44 -3.36
N ASP A 46 -10.07 27.26 -2.07
CA ASP A 46 -9.83 26.00 -1.39
C ASP A 46 -10.93 25.00 -1.74
N ASP A 47 -10.58 24.01 -2.55
CA ASP A 47 -11.50 23.01 -3.10
C ASP A 47 -11.64 21.77 -2.20
N THR A 48 -10.95 21.74 -1.05
CA THR A 48 -10.85 20.56 -0.18
C THR A 48 -12.22 20.04 0.24
N ALA A 49 -13.12 20.93 0.64
CA ALA A 49 -14.45 20.53 1.13
C ALA A 49 -15.30 19.89 0.02
N ALA A 50 -15.26 20.45 -1.20
CA ALA A 50 -15.99 19.93 -2.34
C ALA A 50 -15.46 18.55 -2.78
N VAL A 51 -14.13 18.40 -2.84
CA VAL A 51 -13.50 17.12 -3.20
C VAL A 51 -13.81 16.05 -2.15
N ARG A 52 -13.74 16.39 -0.85
CA ARG A 52 -14.11 15.47 0.23
C ARG A 52 -15.59 15.08 0.18
N ALA A 53 -16.48 15.99 -0.20
CA ALA A 53 -17.89 15.66 -0.37
C ALA A 53 -18.12 14.65 -1.53
N ALA A 54 -17.40 14.81 -2.65
CA ALA A 54 -17.43 13.85 -3.74
C ALA A 54 -16.91 12.46 -3.33
N LEU A 55 -15.80 12.42 -2.58
CA LEU A 55 -15.24 11.18 -2.04
C LEU A 55 -16.16 10.50 -1.03
N ALA A 56 -16.84 11.29 -0.18
CA ALA A 56 -17.81 10.78 0.77
C ALA A 56 -19.00 10.13 0.04
N ASP A 57 -19.54 10.79 -1.00
CA ASP A 57 -20.62 10.21 -1.81
C ASP A 57 -20.16 8.93 -2.53
N ALA A 58 -18.96 8.95 -3.13
CA ALA A 58 -18.35 7.76 -3.74
C ALA A 58 -18.27 6.58 -2.75
N ALA A 59 -17.89 6.83 -1.49
CA ALA A 59 -17.82 5.81 -0.46
C ALA A 59 -19.21 5.22 -0.11
N THR A 60 -20.29 6.00 -0.19
CA THR A 60 -21.65 5.47 0.04
C THR A 60 -22.08 4.48 -1.06
N MET A 61 -21.45 4.55 -2.23
CA MET A 61 -21.72 3.70 -3.39
C MET A 61 -20.96 2.36 -3.35
N ASN A 62 -20.15 2.11 -2.31
CA ASN A 62 -19.37 0.89 -2.20
C ASN A 62 -20.29 -0.36 -2.24
N GLY A 63 -19.94 -1.33 -3.09
CA GLY A 63 -20.75 -2.53 -3.33
C GLY A 63 -22.06 -2.31 -4.11
N GLN A 64 -22.46 -1.05 -4.39
CA GLN A 64 -23.68 -0.73 -5.14
C GLN A 64 -23.42 -0.49 -6.63
N GLN A 65 -22.20 -0.09 -6.99
CA GLN A 65 -21.80 0.17 -8.37
C GLN A 65 -20.86 -0.95 -8.87
N PRO A 66 -21.35 -1.89 -9.70
CA PRO A 66 -20.55 -3.05 -10.13
C PRO A 66 -19.22 -2.67 -10.79
N ASN A 67 -19.22 -1.57 -11.55
CA ASN A 67 -18.06 -1.03 -12.24
C ASN A 67 -17.27 0.00 -11.42
N GLY A 68 -17.75 0.40 -10.24
CA GLY A 68 -17.10 1.41 -9.41
C GLY A 68 -17.50 2.86 -9.72
N VAL A 69 -16.76 3.78 -9.08
CA VAL A 69 -16.98 5.22 -9.13
C VAL A 69 -15.69 5.92 -9.52
N THR A 70 -15.79 6.84 -10.49
CA THR A 70 -14.72 7.80 -10.79
C THR A 70 -15.06 9.14 -10.15
N VAL A 71 -14.23 9.58 -9.21
CA VAL A 71 -14.20 10.97 -8.77
C VAL A 71 -13.37 11.75 -9.78
N LEU A 72 -14.08 12.48 -10.64
CA LEU A 72 -13.52 13.16 -11.80
C LEU A 72 -13.11 14.59 -11.43
N PHE A 73 -11.88 14.94 -11.80
CA PHE A 73 -11.33 16.29 -11.75
C PHE A 73 -11.28 16.83 -13.19
N PRO A 74 -12.23 17.69 -13.62
CA PRO A 74 -12.11 18.40 -14.89
C PRO A 74 -10.83 19.26 -14.96
N PRO A 75 -10.44 19.74 -16.15
CA PRO A 75 -9.33 20.69 -16.29
C PRO A 75 -9.42 21.86 -15.30
N GLY A 76 -8.34 22.10 -14.58
CA GLY A 76 -8.28 23.09 -13.50
C GLY A 76 -7.13 22.83 -12.53
N THR A 77 -6.92 23.81 -11.66
CA THR A 77 -5.97 23.74 -10.55
C THR A 77 -6.75 23.76 -9.25
N TYR A 78 -6.77 22.65 -8.53
CA TYR A 78 -7.54 22.48 -7.30
C TYR A 78 -6.61 22.66 -6.10
N ARG A 79 -6.77 23.74 -5.33
CA ARG A 79 -5.98 23.93 -4.09
C ARG A 79 -6.61 23.12 -2.96
N LEU A 80 -5.78 22.35 -2.27
CA LEU A 80 -6.18 21.40 -1.24
C LEU A 80 -5.39 21.68 0.05
N SER A 81 -6.09 22.07 1.11
CA SER A 81 -5.51 22.43 2.40
C SER A 81 -5.35 21.24 3.36
N GLY A 82 -5.52 20.01 2.88
CA GLY A 82 -5.23 18.80 3.64
C GLY A 82 -5.47 17.52 2.84
N PRO A 83 -5.20 16.33 3.40
CA PRO A 83 -5.24 15.10 2.64
C PRO A 83 -6.64 14.74 2.15
N LEU A 84 -6.65 13.99 1.06
CA LEU A 84 -7.78 13.27 0.51
C LEU A 84 -7.66 11.80 0.92
N LEU A 85 -8.63 11.32 1.69
CA LEU A 85 -8.65 9.93 2.18
C LEU A 85 -9.72 9.14 1.43
N ILE A 86 -9.34 7.97 0.94
CA ILE A 86 -10.19 7.11 0.10
C ILE A 86 -10.34 5.75 0.80
N HIS A 87 -11.59 5.39 1.15
CA HIS A 87 -11.87 4.26 2.05
C HIS A 87 -12.73 3.14 1.46
N GLY A 88 -13.35 3.34 0.29
CA GLY A 88 -14.19 2.35 -0.38
C GLY A 88 -13.44 1.56 -1.45
N ASP A 89 -14.06 0.48 -1.91
CA ASP A 89 -13.58 -0.32 -3.05
C ASP A 89 -14.02 0.31 -4.36
N LYS A 90 -13.28 0.03 -5.44
CA LYS A 90 -13.62 0.47 -6.80
C LYS A 90 -13.80 1.98 -6.94
N ILE A 91 -13.07 2.75 -6.14
CA ILE A 91 -13.02 4.22 -6.21
C ILE A 91 -11.72 4.61 -6.88
N GLN A 92 -11.84 5.36 -7.97
CA GLN A 92 -10.70 5.94 -8.65
C GLN A 92 -10.79 7.47 -8.72
N LEU A 93 -9.67 8.14 -8.54
CA LEU A 93 -9.51 9.57 -8.78
C LEU A 93 -8.97 9.74 -10.19
N ARG A 94 -9.58 10.61 -11.00
CA ARG A 94 -9.13 10.78 -12.38
C ARG A 94 -9.15 12.23 -12.82
N GLY A 95 -8.05 12.70 -13.39
CA GLY A 95 -8.04 13.95 -14.16
C GLY A 95 -8.33 13.71 -15.63
N LEU A 96 -8.11 14.74 -16.45
CA LEU A 96 -8.14 14.58 -17.90
C LEU A 96 -6.78 14.15 -18.46
N ASP A 97 -5.72 14.80 -17.98
CA ASP A 97 -4.32 14.58 -18.31
C ASP A 97 -3.44 15.33 -17.29
N ARG A 98 -2.12 15.09 -17.35
CA ARG A 98 -1.14 15.70 -16.43
C ARG A 98 -0.95 17.21 -16.66
N GLU A 99 -1.25 17.72 -17.85
CA GLU A 99 -1.03 19.12 -18.22
C GLU A 99 -2.16 20.04 -17.75
N THR A 100 -3.39 19.55 -17.76
CA THR A 100 -4.61 20.35 -17.57
C THR A 100 -5.26 20.15 -16.22
N THR A 101 -4.95 19.06 -15.50
CA THR A 101 -5.54 18.77 -14.18
C THR A 101 -4.45 18.73 -13.10
N ARG A 102 -4.52 19.66 -12.14
CA ARG A 102 -3.53 19.80 -11.06
C ARG A 102 -4.19 19.78 -9.68
N LEU A 103 -3.70 18.93 -8.78
CA LEU A 103 -4.03 18.93 -7.37
C LEU A 103 -2.87 19.55 -6.59
N VAL A 104 -3.08 20.73 -6.01
CA VAL A 104 -2.03 21.48 -5.31
C VAL A 104 -2.28 21.38 -3.80
N PHE A 105 -1.46 20.61 -3.09
CA PHE A 105 -1.56 20.48 -1.65
C PHE A 105 -0.73 21.54 -0.94
N THR A 106 -1.38 22.31 -0.08
CA THR A 106 -0.81 23.53 0.53
C THR A 106 -0.36 23.33 1.98
N GLY A 107 -0.42 22.10 2.50
CA GLY A 107 -0.07 21.79 3.87
C GLY A 107 0.35 20.34 4.03
N SER A 108 1.20 20.10 5.02
CA SER A 108 1.78 18.78 5.31
C SER A 108 0.78 17.88 6.05
N LEU A 109 1.06 16.57 6.11
CA LEU A 109 0.30 15.65 6.97
C LEU A 109 0.36 16.06 8.45
N THR A 110 1.51 16.55 8.93
CA THR A 110 1.64 17.08 10.30
C THR A 110 0.66 18.21 10.58
N ASP A 111 0.56 19.19 9.68
CA ASP A 111 -0.23 20.40 9.90
C ASP A 111 -1.73 20.18 9.68
N THR A 112 -2.07 19.29 8.75
CA THR A 112 -3.44 19.19 8.20
C THR A 112 -4.16 17.89 8.55
N TYR A 113 -3.45 16.92 9.14
CA TYR A 113 -3.99 15.61 9.49
C TYR A 113 -3.69 15.20 10.93
N ALA A 114 -2.42 14.99 11.28
CA ALA A 114 -2.01 14.62 12.64
C ALA A 114 -0.50 14.77 12.86
N VAL A 115 -0.12 15.15 14.08
CA VAL A 115 1.26 15.01 14.55
C VAL A 115 1.53 13.53 14.82
N TYR A 116 2.54 12.97 14.15
CA TYR A 116 2.88 11.55 14.27
C TYR A 116 4.36 11.37 14.60
N PRO A 117 4.76 11.50 15.87
CA PRO A 117 6.16 11.47 16.27
C PRO A 117 6.76 10.07 16.09
N GLY A 118 8.03 10.02 15.67
CA GLY A 118 8.82 8.80 15.51
C GLY A 118 9.40 8.28 16.83
N GLY A 119 10.34 7.34 16.71
CA GLY A 119 10.97 6.68 17.87
C GLY A 119 11.93 7.58 18.63
N ASP A 120 12.66 8.45 17.93
CA ASP A 120 13.62 9.38 18.51
C ASP A 120 13.06 10.82 18.58
N PRO A 121 13.56 11.67 19.50
CA PRO A 121 13.11 13.07 19.60
C PRO A 121 13.35 13.86 18.31
N GLY A 122 12.27 14.41 17.74
CA GLY A 122 12.31 15.16 16.48
C GLY A 122 11.90 14.32 15.27
N ASP A 123 11.94 12.98 15.38
CA ASP A 123 11.50 12.12 14.29
C ASP A 123 9.99 12.25 14.04
N SER A 124 9.63 12.00 12.79
CA SER A 124 8.29 11.97 12.26
C SER A 124 8.07 10.62 11.57
N ASN A 125 6.98 9.93 11.92
CA ASN A 125 6.59 8.70 11.23
C ASN A 125 6.07 8.96 9.81
N TRP A 126 5.79 10.23 9.44
CA TRP A 126 5.45 10.58 8.06
C TRP A 126 6.60 10.36 7.08
N SER A 127 7.82 10.27 7.58
CA SER A 127 9.00 9.83 6.82
C SER A 127 8.82 8.46 6.16
N PHE A 128 7.93 7.63 6.71
CA PHE A 128 7.73 6.24 6.31
C PHE A 128 6.25 5.84 6.20
N ASN A 129 5.32 6.79 6.17
CA ASN A 129 3.87 6.50 6.19
C ASN A 129 3.04 7.59 5.52
N GLY A 130 1.85 7.21 5.06
CA GLY A 130 0.80 8.14 4.65
C GLY A 130 1.11 8.92 3.37
N GLY A 131 0.08 9.56 2.83
CA GLY A 131 0.11 10.37 1.62
C GLY A 131 -0.94 11.46 1.68
N LEU A 132 -0.75 12.56 0.96
CA LEU A 132 -1.77 13.59 0.83
C LEU A 132 -2.92 13.14 -0.09
N VAL A 133 -2.68 12.14 -0.94
CA VAL A 133 -3.72 11.27 -1.51
C VAL A 133 -3.55 9.87 -0.89
N TRP A 134 -4.50 9.42 -0.08
CA TRP A 134 -4.33 8.22 0.73
C TRP A 134 -5.48 7.22 0.61
N PHE A 135 -5.20 6.08 0.00
CA PHE A 135 -6.08 4.91 -0.02
C PHE A 135 -5.87 4.09 1.25
N CYS A 136 -6.84 4.13 2.17
CA CYS A 136 -6.67 3.59 3.52
C CYS A 136 -8.01 3.24 4.19
N HIS A 137 -7.97 2.48 5.30
CA HIS A 137 -9.18 2.11 6.03
C HIS A 137 -9.89 3.33 6.65
N GLU A 138 -11.22 3.31 6.72
CA GLU A 138 -12.05 4.43 7.22
C GLU A 138 -11.75 4.83 8.68
N SER A 139 -11.20 3.91 9.48
CA SER A 139 -10.75 4.19 10.85
C SER A 139 -9.63 5.21 10.92
N ARG A 140 -8.97 5.51 9.80
CA ARG A 140 -7.95 6.56 9.68
C ARG A 140 -8.57 7.92 9.29
N ASN A 141 -9.88 8.09 9.27
CA ASN A 141 -10.51 9.37 8.96
C ASN A 141 -10.69 10.25 10.22
N PRO A 142 -9.85 11.30 10.44
CA PRO A 142 -9.95 12.17 11.60
C PRO A 142 -11.04 13.24 11.46
N TYR A 143 -11.63 13.42 10.28
CA TYR A 143 -12.58 14.50 10.00
C TYR A 143 -13.92 14.31 10.72
N TYR A 144 -14.08 13.23 11.47
CA TYR A 144 -15.21 12.98 12.35
C TYR A 144 -15.09 13.58 13.77
N ALA A 145 -13.91 14.05 14.22
CA ALA A 145 -13.73 15.08 15.29
C ALA A 145 -12.26 15.22 15.75
N GLY A 146 -11.69 16.43 15.61
CA GLY A 146 -10.44 16.88 16.26
C GLY A 146 -9.17 16.21 15.74
N VAL A 147 -8.08 16.96 15.51
CA VAL A 147 -6.77 16.40 15.10
C VAL A 147 -6.33 15.39 16.17
N PRO A 148 -6.40 14.06 15.94
CA PRO A 148 -5.99 13.10 16.94
C PRO A 148 -4.46 13.11 16.97
N THR A 149 -3.87 13.06 18.16
CA THR A 149 -2.56 12.41 18.26
C THR A 149 -2.79 10.96 17.85
N ILE A 150 -2.17 10.50 16.76
CA ILE A 150 -2.15 9.07 16.44
C ILE A 150 -1.28 8.41 17.51
N THR A 151 -1.93 7.82 18.51
CA THR A 151 -1.25 7.11 19.61
C THR A 151 -0.96 5.65 19.25
N THR A 152 -1.47 5.17 18.12
CA THR A 152 -1.30 3.79 17.69
C THR A 152 -0.29 3.70 16.54
N THR A 153 0.70 2.84 16.69
CA THR A 153 1.60 2.37 15.63
C THR A 153 0.92 1.43 14.64
N ASP A 154 -0.42 1.46 14.54
CA ASP A 154 -1.21 0.52 13.76
C ASP A 154 -1.06 0.84 12.27
N ASN A 155 0.10 0.46 11.73
CA ASN A 155 0.49 0.62 10.34
C ASN A 155 0.32 -0.69 9.58
N GLY A 156 -0.41 -1.69 10.10
CA GLY A 156 -0.50 -3.01 9.48
C GLY A 156 -1.89 -3.57 9.28
N PHE A 157 -1.96 -4.57 8.39
CA PHE A 157 -3.16 -5.36 8.21
C PHE A 157 -3.60 -5.92 9.54
N ARG A 158 -4.89 -5.72 9.80
CA ARG A 158 -5.58 -6.43 10.86
C ARG A 158 -6.01 -7.78 10.31
N PHE A 159 -5.71 -8.83 11.05
CA PHE A 159 -6.09 -10.19 10.69
C PHE A 159 -7.41 -10.53 11.37
N ALA A 160 -8.36 -11.05 10.60
CA ALA A 160 -9.68 -11.43 11.11
C ALA A 160 -9.64 -12.80 11.81
N ASP A 161 -8.86 -13.74 11.27
CA ASP A 161 -8.69 -15.09 11.80
C ASP A 161 -7.32 -15.66 11.44
N SER A 162 -6.90 -16.70 12.17
CA SER A 162 -5.67 -17.48 11.94
C SER A 162 -5.95 -18.98 12.07
N ARG A 163 -5.42 -19.79 11.14
CA ARG A 163 -5.59 -21.25 11.13
C ARG A 163 -4.31 -21.96 10.72
N ASP A 164 -3.98 -23.03 11.43
CA ASP A 164 -2.81 -23.85 11.13
C ASP A 164 -2.91 -24.49 9.73
N ILE A 165 -1.78 -24.45 9.02
CA ILE A 165 -1.53 -25.32 7.88
C ILE A 165 -1.05 -26.65 8.42
N THR A 166 -1.86 -27.68 8.24
CA THR A 166 -1.75 -28.96 8.93
C THR A 166 -0.83 -29.97 8.23
N GLN A 167 -0.44 -29.71 6.98
CA GLN A 167 0.45 -30.55 6.19
C GLN A 167 1.64 -29.74 5.67
N PRO A 168 2.85 -30.33 5.62
CA PRO A 168 3.98 -29.67 5.01
C PRO A 168 3.74 -29.38 3.52
N ALA A 169 4.31 -28.30 3.03
CA ALA A 169 4.38 -27.97 1.60
C ALA A 169 5.79 -27.48 1.25
N SER A 170 6.23 -27.68 0.02
CA SER A 170 7.51 -27.18 -0.46
C SER A 170 7.35 -25.87 -1.22
N LEU A 171 8.43 -25.09 -1.30
CA LEU A 171 8.54 -23.98 -2.24
C LEU A 171 8.09 -24.43 -3.65
N GLY A 172 7.22 -23.63 -4.26
CA GLY A 172 6.62 -23.92 -5.56
C GLY A 172 5.35 -24.76 -5.53
N ASP A 173 4.98 -25.35 -4.39
CA ASP A 173 3.70 -26.05 -4.26
C ASP A 173 2.54 -25.05 -4.30
N ARG A 174 1.42 -25.48 -4.87
CA ARG A 174 0.20 -24.66 -4.98
C ARG A 174 -0.92 -25.13 -4.07
N VAL A 175 -0.74 -26.20 -3.30
CA VAL A 175 -1.79 -26.74 -2.43
C VAL A 175 -1.29 -26.70 -1.00
N VAL A 176 -2.14 -26.15 -0.12
CA VAL A 176 -1.95 -26.18 1.34
C VAL A 176 -3.19 -26.78 1.99
N THR A 177 -3.01 -27.56 3.05
CA THR A 177 -4.12 -28.27 3.72
C THR A 177 -4.35 -27.70 5.11
N VAL A 178 -5.57 -27.30 5.42
CA VAL A 178 -5.97 -26.77 6.74
C VAL A 178 -6.89 -27.75 7.49
N GLY A 179 -7.14 -27.50 8.77
CA GLY A 179 -8.08 -28.31 9.56
C GLY A 179 -9.54 -28.14 9.11
N ASP A 180 -9.91 -26.94 8.66
CA ASP A 180 -11.25 -26.59 8.17
C ASP A 180 -11.14 -25.45 7.16
N ALA A 181 -11.49 -25.72 5.90
CA ALA A 181 -11.48 -24.73 4.84
C ALA A 181 -12.85 -24.08 4.56
N SER A 182 -13.90 -24.39 5.33
CA SER A 182 -15.28 -23.98 5.05
C SER A 182 -15.53 -22.46 5.14
N GLN A 183 -14.64 -21.73 5.78
CA GLN A 183 -14.70 -20.27 5.92
C GLN A 183 -14.12 -19.50 4.74
N TYR A 184 -13.33 -20.16 3.87
CA TYR A 184 -12.64 -19.51 2.78
C TYR A 184 -13.44 -19.55 1.48
N SER A 185 -13.13 -18.64 0.56
CA SER A 185 -13.73 -18.62 -0.78
C SER A 185 -12.70 -18.44 -1.90
N ALA A 186 -12.99 -19.01 -3.07
CA ALA A 186 -12.18 -18.74 -4.26
C ALA A 186 -12.20 -17.24 -4.60
N GLY A 187 -11.03 -16.70 -4.99
CA GLY A 187 -10.79 -15.28 -5.22
C GLY A 187 -10.39 -14.48 -3.98
N GLU A 188 -10.56 -15.04 -2.78
CA GLU A 188 -10.15 -14.39 -1.53
C GLU A 188 -8.63 -14.26 -1.44
N THR A 189 -8.15 -13.14 -0.90
CA THR A 189 -6.72 -12.95 -0.60
C THR A 189 -6.45 -13.28 0.86
N ILE A 190 -5.46 -14.13 1.06
CA ILE A 190 -4.98 -14.60 2.36
C ILE A 190 -3.50 -14.26 2.54
N VAL A 191 -3.03 -14.35 3.78
CA VAL A 191 -1.61 -14.31 4.10
C VAL A 191 -1.20 -15.68 4.63
N ILE A 192 -0.11 -16.24 4.10
CA ILE A 192 0.58 -17.35 4.75
C ILE A 192 1.69 -16.76 5.61
N GLU A 193 1.67 -17.10 6.89
CA GLU A 193 2.66 -16.70 7.88
C GLU A 193 3.46 -17.92 8.36
N ILE A 194 4.77 -17.76 8.54
CA ILE A 194 5.63 -18.73 9.22
C ILE A 194 6.42 -18.05 10.34
N ASN A 195 6.63 -18.75 11.43
CA ASN A 195 7.42 -18.29 12.56
C ASN A 195 8.93 -18.42 12.31
N ASN A 196 9.68 -17.50 12.90
CA ASN A 196 11.12 -17.62 13.02
C ASN A 196 11.44 -18.70 14.07
N ALA A 197 11.73 -19.92 13.59
CA ALA A 197 11.96 -21.07 14.45
C ALA A 197 13.15 -20.87 15.38
N ALA A 198 13.06 -21.43 16.59
CA ALA A 198 14.08 -21.28 17.64
C ALA A 198 15.46 -21.81 17.22
N ASP A 199 15.51 -22.76 16.28
CA ASP A 199 16.74 -23.33 15.72
C ASP A 199 17.31 -22.52 14.54
N LEU A 200 16.66 -21.40 14.19
CA LEU A 200 17.02 -20.50 13.09
C LEU A 200 16.91 -21.14 11.70
N SER A 201 16.25 -22.29 11.57
CA SER A 201 16.05 -22.98 10.30
C SER A 201 15.25 -22.15 9.30
N THR A 202 14.25 -21.39 9.77
CA THR A 202 13.48 -20.45 8.95
C THR A 202 14.38 -19.43 8.25
N LEU A 203 15.28 -18.79 9.00
CA LEU A 203 16.18 -17.76 8.48
C LEU A 203 17.19 -18.32 7.48
N ARG A 204 17.73 -19.52 7.75
CA ARG A 204 18.65 -20.19 6.82
C ARG A 204 17.95 -20.48 5.50
N HIS A 205 16.70 -20.93 5.56
CA HIS A 205 15.91 -21.20 4.37
C HIS A 205 15.61 -19.95 3.55
N LEU A 206 15.14 -18.86 4.20
CA LEU A 206 14.86 -17.60 3.52
C LEU A 206 16.11 -16.95 2.90
N LEU A 207 17.30 -17.34 3.36
CA LEU A 207 18.59 -16.90 2.82
C LEU A 207 19.24 -17.94 1.89
N GLY A 208 18.45 -18.89 1.39
CA GLY A 208 18.80 -19.78 0.30
C GLY A 208 19.47 -21.10 0.69
N ASP A 209 19.45 -21.48 1.98
CA ASP A 209 19.96 -22.75 2.55
C ASP A 209 21.43 -23.12 2.23
N GLY A 210 22.16 -22.24 1.53
CA GLY A 210 23.53 -22.47 1.08
C GLY A 210 24.55 -22.45 2.20
N GLU A 211 25.78 -22.87 1.88
CA GLU A 211 26.91 -22.93 2.82
C GLU A 211 27.12 -21.63 3.59
N TRP A 212 26.91 -20.48 2.95
CA TRP A 212 26.96 -19.18 3.60
C TRP A 212 25.91 -19.04 4.72
N ALA A 213 24.64 -19.37 4.45
CA ALA A 213 23.56 -19.28 5.42
C ALA A 213 23.77 -20.27 6.58
N GLN A 214 24.34 -21.45 6.32
CA GLN A 214 24.69 -22.42 7.37
C GLN A 214 25.79 -21.90 8.30
N ASN A 215 26.79 -21.21 7.75
CA ASN A 215 27.92 -20.68 8.51
C ASN A 215 27.67 -19.27 9.10
N TYR A 216 26.54 -18.63 8.77
CA TYR A 216 26.22 -17.29 9.27
C TYR A 216 25.81 -17.33 10.75
N MET A 217 26.44 -16.46 11.55
CA MET A 217 26.17 -16.32 12.98
C MET A 217 25.02 -15.33 13.20
N PHE A 218 23.79 -15.77 12.94
CA PHE A 218 22.56 -14.99 13.07
C PHE A 218 22.38 -14.30 14.42
N THR A 219 22.83 -14.93 15.50
CA THR A 219 22.74 -14.40 16.87
C THR A 219 23.71 -13.24 17.14
N ALA A 220 24.74 -13.05 16.31
CA ALA A 220 25.73 -11.99 16.43
C ALA A 220 25.44 -10.79 15.52
N ALA A 221 24.41 -10.87 14.67
CA ALA A 221 24.01 -9.79 13.78
C ALA A 221 23.46 -8.60 14.61
N ARG A 222 24.02 -7.41 14.39
CA ARG A 222 23.76 -6.21 15.22
C ARG A 222 22.56 -5.37 14.78
N ASP A 223 21.81 -5.81 13.78
CA ASP A 223 20.72 -5.01 13.21
C ASP A 223 19.36 -5.44 13.80
N GLY A 224 18.87 -4.65 14.74
CA GLY A 224 17.69 -4.93 15.55
C GLY A 224 16.36 -4.95 14.79
N ASN A 225 16.30 -4.58 13.51
CA ASN A 225 15.04 -4.52 12.74
C ASN A 225 14.93 -5.56 11.62
N ILE A 226 16.02 -6.24 11.26
CA ILE A 226 16.09 -7.09 10.06
C ILE A 226 16.44 -8.55 10.39
N LEU A 227 17.10 -8.85 11.52
CA LEU A 227 17.60 -10.20 11.88
C LEU A 227 17.34 -10.55 13.39
N PRO A 228 17.51 -11.82 13.85
CA PRO A 228 16.50 -12.64 14.56
C PRO A 228 15.93 -12.18 15.89
N ALA A 229 16.56 -11.26 16.62
CA ALA A 229 16.14 -10.96 17.99
C ALA A 229 14.73 -10.34 18.06
N ASN A 230 14.28 -9.70 16.97
CA ASN A 230 13.07 -8.88 16.96
C ASN A 230 12.08 -9.20 15.82
N ARG A 231 12.34 -10.20 14.97
CA ARG A 231 11.38 -10.68 13.93
C ARG A 231 10.83 -12.04 14.33
N SER A 232 9.58 -12.07 14.76
CA SER A 232 8.89 -13.29 15.20
C SER A 232 8.36 -14.13 14.04
N SER A 233 7.99 -13.51 12.91
CA SER A 233 7.39 -14.22 11.77
C SER A 233 7.62 -13.53 10.41
N PHE A 234 7.34 -14.28 9.34
CA PHE A 234 7.47 -13.90 7.92
C PHE A 234 6.15 -14.17 7.19
N ARG A 235 5.78 -13.29 6.25
CA ARG A 235 4.45 -13.26 5.64
C ARG A 235 4.53 -13.15 4.13
N VAL A 236 3.65 -13.84 3.44
CA VAL A 236 3.43 -13.72 1.99
C VAL A 236 1.94 -13.74 1.67
N TYR A 237 1.54 -12.94 0.70
CA TYR A 237 0.15 -12.89 0.25
C TYR A 237 -0.13 -13.87 -0.89
N HIS A 238 -1.25 -14.58 -0.79
CA HIS A 238 -1.75 -15.47 -1.83
C HIS A 238 -3.22 -15.18 -2.13
N THR A 239 -3.67 -15.51 -3.33
CA THR A 239 -5.10 -15.58 -3.64
C THR A 239 -5.52 -17.03 -3.77
N ILE A 240 -6.69 -17.37 -3.21
CA ILE A 240 -7.26 -18.71 -3.32
C ILE A 240 -7.81 -18.90 -4.73
N GLU A 241 -7.31 -19.89 -5.46
CA GLU A 241 -7.81 -20.29 -6.78
C GLU A 241 -9.03 -21.21 -6.65
N SER A 242 -8.93 -22.24 -5.81
CA SER A 242 -10.01 -23.21 -5.59
C SER A 242 -9.88 -23.91 -4.25
N ILE A 243 -10.98 -24.48 -3.76
CA ILE A 243 -11.05 -25.24 -2.52
C ILE A 243 -11.63 -26.63 -2.83
N ASN A 244 -10.97 -27.69 -2.34
CA ASN A 244 -11.44 -29.07 -2.46
C ASN A 244 -11.35 -29.78 -1.09
N GLY A 245 -12.47 -29.87 -0.39
CA GLY A 245 -12.46 -30.31 1.01
C GLY A 245 -11.64 -29.33 1.85
N ASN A 246 -10.56 -29.80 2.46
CA ASN A 246 -9.65 -29.00 3.27
C ASN A 246 -8.38 -28.53 2.54
N ASP A 247 -8.25 -28.88 1.26
CA ASP A 247 -7.14 -28.46 0.42
C ASP A 247 -7.48 -27.13 -0.27
N ILE A 248 -6.64 -26.14 -0.03
CA ILE A 248 -6.71 -24.80 -0.62
C ILE A 248 -5.66 -24.73 -1.72
N THR A 249 -6.11 -24.51 -2.96
CA THR A 249 -5.23 -24.25 -4.09
C THR A 249 -4.93 -22.76 -4.18
N LEU A 250 -3.66 -22.39 -4.13
CA LEU A 250 -3.14 -21.02 -4.22
C LEU A 250 -2.91 -20.64 -5.68
N ARG A 251 -3.26 -19.41 -6.07
CA ARG A 251 -2.90 -18.84 -7.36
C ARG A 251 -1.39 -18.70 -7.48
N GLU A 252 -0.79 -17.92 -6.59
CA GLU A 252 0.66 -17.82 -6.46
C GLU A 252 1.22 -19.04 -5.71
N PRO A 253 2.27 -19.71 -6.20
CA PRO A 253 2.87 -20.83 -5.49
C PRO A 253 3.49 -20.40 -4.15
N ALA A 254 3.58 -21.34 -3.21
CA ALA A 254 4.27 -21.14 -1.94
C ALA A 254 5.68 -20.58 -2.18
N ARG A 255 6.01 -19.46 -1.51
CA ARG A 255 7.27 -18.72 -1.72
C ARG A 255 8.44 -19.26 -0.88
N PHE A 256 8.14 -20.16 0.04
CA PHE A 256 9.07 -20.86 0.92
C PHE A 256 8.42 -22.18 1.33
N ASP A 257 9.22 -23.10 1.88
CA ASP A 257 8.70 -24.31 2.47
C ASP A 257 7.79 -23.99 3.66
N LEU A 258 6.79 -24.84 3.90
CA LEU A 258 5.93 -24.81 5.06
C LEU A 258 6.25 -26.05 5.88
N ARG A 259 7.06 -25.89 6.92
CA ARG A 259 7.52 -26.98 7.79
C ARG A 259 6.83 -26.89 9.15
N PRO A 260 6.41 -28.01 9.77
CA PRO A 260 5.69 -27.96 11.06
C PRO A 260 6.44 -27.21 12.16
N GLU A 261 7.77 -27.31 12.21
CA GLU A 261 8.61 -26.57 13.15
C GLU A 261 8.60 -25.05 12.97
N TRP A 262 8.07 -24.56 11.84
CA TRP A 262 7.90 -23.13 11.53
C TRP A 262 6.48 -22.65 11.80
N ASP A 263 5.60 -23.51 12.31
CA ASP A 263 4.23 -23.17 12.72
C ASP A 263 3.47 -22.37 11.64
N PRO A 264 3.30 -22.94 10.43
CA PRO A 264 2.70 -22.24 9.30
C PRO A 264 1.21 -22.01 9.51
N GLU A 265 0.75 -20.78 9.26
CA GLU A 265 -0.65 -20.38 9.42
C GLU A 265 -1.20 -19.71 8.15
N ILE A 266 -2.49 -19.90 7.87
CA ILE A 266 -3.29 -19.03 6.99
C ILE A 266 -3.96 -17.97 7.84
N LYS A 267 -3.74 -16.70 7.50
CA LYS A 267 -4.41 -15.54 8.09
C LYS A 267 -5.35 -14.90 7.07
N THR A 268 -6.59 -14.68 7.49
CA THR A 268 -7.55 -13.88 6.72
C THR A 268 -7.37 -12.42 7.06
N LEU A 269 -7.52 -11.57 6.06
CA LEU A 269 -7.45 -10.13 6.24
C LEU A 269 -8.80 -9.63 6.74
N GLU A 270 -8.82 -8.61 7.59
CA GLU A 270 -10.05 -7.85 7.88
C GLU A 270 -10.47 -7.05 6.62
N ARG A 271 -10.86 -5.80 6.78
CA ARG A 271 -11.33 -4.95 5.68
C ARG A 271 -10.15 -4.37 4.89
N THR A 272 -9.87 -4.95 3.73
CA THR A 272 -8.94 -4.39 2.74
C THR A 272 -9.68 -3.47 1.76
N ARG A 273 -8.95 -2.76 0.88
CA ARG A 273 -9.55 -2.07 -0.28
C ARG A 273 -9.21 -2.81 -1.54
N HIS A 274 -10.15 -2.84 -2.47
CA HIS A 274 -10.00 -3.47 -3.77
C HIS A 274 -10.22 -2.49 -4.91
N ASP A 275 -9.41 -2.62 -5.96
CA ASP A 275 -9.63 -1.98 -7.26
C ASP A 275 -9.69 -0.45 -7.19
N VAL A 276 -8.78 0.15 -6.41
CA VAL A 276 -8.69 1.60 -6.20
C VAL A 276 -7.50 2.21 -6.93
N GLY A 277 -7.58 3.48 -7.29
CA GLY A 277 -6.42 4.11 -7.93
C GLY A 277 -6.58 5.57 -8.28
N ILE A 278 -5.54 6.10 -8.91
CA ILE A 278 -5.48 7.48 -9.35
C ILE A 278 -4.80 7.57 -10.71
N ALA A 279 -5.37 8.39 -11.60
CA ALA A 279 -4.84 8.49 -12.96
C ALA A 279 -4.97 9.88 -13.61
N GLU A 280 -4.11 10.13 -14.58
CA GLU A 280 -4.20 11.24 -15.55
C GLU A 280 -4.28 12.63 -14.91
N LEU A 281 -3.36 12.95 -14.00
CA LEU A 281 -3.29 14.26 -13.34
C LEU A 281 -1.89 14.56 -12.80
N THR A 282 -1.68 15.82 -12.41
CA THR A 282 -0.49 16.24 -11.66
C THR A 282 -0.85 16.48 -10.19
N ILE A 283 -0.02 15.98 -9.28
CA ILE A 283 -0.01 16.33 -7.85
C ILE A 283 1.18 17.25 -7.63
N GLU A 284 0.94 18.40 -7.01
CA GLU A 284 1.97 19.35 -6.62
C GLU A 284 1.90 19.60 -5.12
N LEU A 285 3.06 19.56 -4.49
CA LEU A 285 3.19 19.66 -3.05
C LEU A 285 3.90 20.98 -2.74
N GLU A 286 3.18 21.96 -2.19
CA GLU A 286 3.73 23.29 -1.85
C GLU A 286 4.59 23.23 -0.57
N ARG A 287 5.62 22.39 -0.60
CA ARG A 287 6.63 22.30 0.44
C ARG A 287 7.34 23.65 0.61
N ASP A 288 7.38 24.13 1.84
CA ASP A 288 7.95 25.41 2.25
C ASP A 288 9.42 25.33 2.72
N TYR A 289 10.05 24.17 2.60
CA TYR A 289 11.45 23.94 3.01
C TYR A 289 12.30 23.30 1.91
N GLU A 290 13.63 23.50 1.94
CA GLU A 290 14.58 22.70 1.17
C GLU A 290 14.95 21.43 1.95
N TRP A 291 14.82 20.27 1.32
CA TRP A 291 15.16 18.99 1.96
C TRP A 291 16.67 18.78 1.89
N THR A 292 17.28 18.56 3.04
CA THR A 292 18.64 18.05 3.16
C THR A 292 18.64 16.88 4.13
N ARG A 293 19.53 15.90 3.89
CA ARG A 293 19.65 14.76 4.80
C ARG A 293 20.02 15.18 6.23
N ALA A 294 20.78 16.27 6.40
CA ALA A 294 21.23 16.71 7.72
C ALA A 294 20.09 17.30 8.55
N ASP A 295 19.16 18.00 7.89
CA ASP A 295 18.12 18.75 8.56
C ASP A 295 16.81 17.95 8.68
N TRP A 296 16.54 17.06 7.73
CA TRP A 296 15.20 16.49 7.57
C TRP A 296 15.11 14.97 7.61
N HIS A 297 16.21 14.22 7.52
CA HIS A 297 16.15 12.75 7.49
C HIS A 297 15.43 12.21 8.74
N ASN A 298 14.32 11.51 8.51
CA ASN A 298 13.37 11.00 9.50
C ASN A 298 12.51 12.06 10.22
N GLN A 299 12.58 13.32 9.81
CA GLN A 299 11.87 14.45 10.43
C GLN A 299 10.87 15.10 9.46
N GLU A 300 10.56 14.46 8.32
CA GLU A 300 9.70 15.08 7.32
C GLU A 300 8.27 15.32 7.85
N PRO A 301 7.69 16.52 7.62
CA PRO A 301 6.34 16.84 8.09
C PRO A 301 5.24 16.15 7.25
N GLY A 302 5.61 15.42 6.18
CA GLY A 302 4.70 14.62 5.39
C GLY A 302 4.09 15.34 4.20
N PHE A 303 4.89 16.11 3.45
CA PHE A 303 4.57 16.40 2.04
C PHE A 303 4.83 15.13 1.21
N ASN A 304 3.98 14.13 1.42
CA ASN A 304 4.00 12.84 0.72
C ASN A 304 2.93 12.86 -0.38
N GLY A 305 3.21 12.24 -1.52
CA GLY A 305 2.28 12.17 -2.63
C GLY A 305 1.16 11.16 -2.39
N ILE A 306 1.21 10.03 -3.09
CA ILE A 306 0.19 8.98 -3.06
C ILE A 306 0.60 7.89 -2.06
N ALA A 307 -0.33 7.45 -1.23
CA ALA A 307 -0.13 6.30 -0.37
C ALA A 307 -1.25 5.25 -0.54
N PHE A 308 -0.84 3.99 -0.64
CA PHE A 308 -1.69 2.83 -0.42
C PHE A 308 -1.30 2.20 0.91
N THR A 309 -2.29 2.05 1.78
CA THR A 309 -2.19 1.17 2.96
C THR A 309 -3.19 0.05 2.75
N ASP A 310 -3.05 -1.13 3.35
CA ASP A 310 -4.03 -2.24 3.40
C ASP A 310 -4.80 -2.54 2.08
N THR A 311 -4.17 -2.42 0.90
CA THR A 311 -4.85 -2.38 -0.42
C THR A 311 -4.47 -3.57 -1.30
N ILE A 312 -5.45 -4.13 -1.99
CA ILE A 312 -5.33 -5.20 -2.97
C ILE A 312 -5.79 -4.67 -4.33
N ASN A 313 -5.03 -4.93 -5.39
CA ASN A 313 -5.34 -4.45 -6.74
C ASN A 313 -5.49 -2.92 -6.78
N GLY A 314 -4.38 -2.21 -6.64
CA GLY A 314 -4.34 -0.76 -6.72
C GLY A 314 -3.61 -0.28 -7.97
N PHE A 315 -3.80 0.97 -8.37
CA PHE A 315 -3.04 1.54 -9.48
C PHE A 315 -2.75 3.04 -9.35
N VAL A 316 -1.60 3.44 -9.91
CA VAL A 316 -1.26 4.82 -10.25
C VAL A 316 -0.92 4.83 -11.73
N ASP A 317 -1.58 5.65 -12.54
CA ASP A 317 -1.42 5.62 -14.00
C ASP A 317 -1.33 7.03 -14.60
N GLY A 318 -0.21 7.36 -15.24
CA GLY A 318 -0.07 8.64 -15.94
C GLY A 318 -0.05 9.85 -15.01
N VAL A 319 0.55 9.73 -13.82
CA VAL A 319 0.57 10.79 -12.79
C VAL A 319 1.94 11.44 -12.66
N THR A 320 1.97 12.77 -12.63
CA THR A 320 3.17 13.54 -12.25
C THR A 320 3.06 13.97 -10.79
N ILE A 321 4.14 13.82 -10.01
CA ILE A 321 4.23 14.28 -8.62
C ILE A 321 5.39 15.28 -8.53
N ILE A 322 5.05 16.53 -8.18
CA ILE A 322 5.99 17.65 -8.10
C ILE A 322 6.28 17.98 -6.63
N ASP A 323 7.56 18.16 -6.33
CA ASP A 323 8.09 18.63 -5.04
C ASP A 323 7.79 17.76 -3.80
N PRO A 324 7.80 16.41 -3.88
CA PRO A 324 7.69 15.60 -2.67
C PRO A 324 8.77 15.98 -1.66
N GLY A 325 8.35 16.19 -0.42
CA GLY A 325 9.25 16.42 0.70
C GLY A 325 9.65 15.11 1.39
N GLY A 326 8.72 14.15 1.45
CA GLY A 326 8.93 12.81 1.98
C GLY A 326 8.89 11.75 0.88
N ILE A 327 7.79 10.99 0.78
CA ILE A 327 7.63 9.88 -0.17
C ILE A 327 6.67 10.26 -1.31
N ALA A 328 7.08 10.08 -2.57
CA ALA A 328 6.19 10.38 -3.71
C ALA A 328 5.09 9.33 -3.88
N VAL A 329 5.45 8.04 -3.91
CA VAL A 329 4.49 6.92 -3.86
C VAL A 329 4.88 5.93 -2.77
N PHE A 330 3.98 5.72 -1.83
CA PHE A 330 4.17 4.80 -0.72
C PHE A 330 3.17 3.64 -0.74
N MET A 331 3.64 2.43 -0.46
CA MET A 331 2.81 1.24 -0.32
C MET A 331 3.15 0.54 0.97
N ASN A 332 2.14 0.25 1.77
CA ASN A 332 2.31 -0.50 3.00
C ASN A 332 1.19 -1.52 3.13
N TYR A 333 1.54 -2.78 3.38
CA TYR A 333 0.56 -3.86 3.48
C TYR A 333 -0.32 -3.91 2.23
N CYS A 334 0.30 -4.12 1.07
CA CYS A 334 -0.42 -4.11 -0.20
C CYS A 334 -0.14 -5.38 -1.02
N LYS A 335 -1.05 -5.70 -1.95
CA LYS A 335 -0.85 -6.74 -2.96
C LYS A 335 -1.31 -6.20 -4.32
N ASN A 336 -0.59 -6.54 -5.40
CA ASN A 336 -1.02 -6.24 -6.77
C ASN A 336 -1.20 -4.75 -7.05
N ILE A 337 -0.29 -3.90 -6.60
CA ILE A 337 -0.30 -2.49 -6.99
C ILE A 337 0.50 -2.31 -8.28
N THR A 338 -0.04 -1.59 -9.26
CA THR A 338 0.71 -1.18 -10.46
C THR A 338 0.94 0.32 -10.44
N VAL A 339 2.20 0.74 -10.53
CA VAL A 339 2.58 2.11 -10.84
C VAL A 339 3.00 2.12 -12.31
N ASN A 340 2.27 2.87 -13.14
CA ASN A 340 2.52 2.97 -14.57
C ASN A 340 2.63 4.44 -14.97
N ASP A 341 3.64 4.75 -15.79
CA ASP A 341 3.86 6.10 -16.33
C ASP A 341 3.80 7.22 -15.26
N VAL A 342 4.55 7.04 -14.18
CA VAL A 342 4.66 8.02 -13.10
C VAL A 342 5.94 8.83 -13.22
N LEU A 343 5.81 10.14 -13.16
CA LEU A 343 6.92 11.09 -13.11
C LEU A 343 7.03 11.68 -11.71
N VAL A 344 8.24 11.70 -11.15
CA VAL A 344 8.57 12.46 -9.94
C VAL A 344 9.50 13.58 -10.36
N ASP A 345 9.07 14.82 -10.17
CA ASP A 345 9.74 16.02 -10.69
C ASP A 345 9.84 17.11 -9.61
N SER A 346 10.56 18.18 -9.92
CA SER A 346 10.69 19.34 -9.06
C SER A 346 10.43 20.66 -9.77
N SER A 347 9.83 21.62 -9.06
CA SER A 347 9.62 22.98 -9.55
C SER A 347 10.91 23.80 -9.60
N GLY A 348 11.95 23.35 -8.91
CA GLY A 348 13.26 24.00 -8.85
C GLY A 348 14.37 23.13 -8.26
N PRO A 349 15.64 23.59 -8.35
CA PRO A 349 16.81 22.84 -7.89
C PRO A 349 16.84 22.63 -6.36
N ASP A 350 16.23 23.53 -5.58
CA ASP A 350 16.05 23.43 -4.13
C ASP A 350 14.91 22.48 -3.72
N ARG A 351 14.26 21.86 -4.72
CA ARG A 351 13.18 20.88 -4.54
C ARG A 351 13.50 19.50 -5.14
N GLU A 352 14.65 19.32 -5.79
CA GLU A 352 15.05 18.03 -6.37
C GLU A 352 15.26 16.94 -5.31
N ARG A 353 15.72 17.32 -4.11
CA ARG A 353 15.98 16.37 -3.03
C ARG A 353 14.74 16.12 -2.20
N HIS A 354 14.62 14.87 -1.77
CA HIS A 354 13.49 14.32 -1.03
C HIS A 354 13.96 13.03 -0.31
N HIS A 355 13.13 12.49 0.59
CA HIS A 355 13.49 11.28 1.33
C HIS A 355 13.45 10.02 0.43
N HIS A 356 12.31 9.72 -0.19
CA HIS A 356 12.15 8.56 -1.08
C HIS A 356 11.26 8.89 -2.28
N ALA A 357 11.64 8.49 -3.50
CA ALA A 357 10.71 8.56 -4.63
C ALA A 357 9.60 7.50 -4.46
N PHE A 358 10.02 6.24 -4.26
CA PHE A 358 9.14 5.11 -4.03
C PHE A 358 9.49 4.39 -2.74
N GLY A 359 8.49 4.11 -1.91
CA GLY A 359 8.64 3.34 -0.67
C GLY A 359 7.69 2.16 -0.63
N PHE A 360 8.22 0.97 -0.36
CA PHE A 360 7.44 -0.27 -0.30
C PHE A 360 7.72 -1.00 1.01
N ALA A 361 6.68 -1.19 1.81
CA ALA A 361 6.73 -1.92 3.07
C ALA A 361 5.67 -3.03 3.06
N ASN A 362 6.03 -4.24 3.50
CA ASN A 362 5.09 -5.35 3.70
C ASN A 362 4.16 -5.62 2.49
N THR A 363 4.66 -5.40 1.28
CA THR A 363 3.89 -5.42 0.03
C THR A 363 4.36 -6.56 -0.86
N ALA A 364 3.45 -7.20 -1.58
CA ALA A 364 3.76 -8.28 -2.51
C ALA A 364 3.20 -8.04 -3.91
N ASP A 365 3.81 -8.70 -4.89
CA ASP A 365 3.32 -8.82 -6.27
C ASP A 365 2.93 -7.46 -6.90
N SER A 366 3.68 -6.40 -6.59
CA SER A 366 3.45 -5.05 -7.13
C SER A 366 4.51 -4.71 -8.19
N VAL A 367 4.14 -3.90 -9.18
CA VAL A 367 4.99 -3.51 -10.32
C VAL A 367 5.07 -1.98 -10.37
N TYR A 368 6.25 -1.43 -10.68
CA TYR A 368 6.49 0.00 -10.77
C TYR A 368 7.53 0.35 -11.83
#